data_AF-A0A2R3WJG3-F1
#
_entry.id   AF-A0A2R3WJG3-F1
#
_cell.length_a   1.000
_cell.length_b   1.000
_cell.length_c   1.000
_cell.angle_alpha   90.00
_cell.angle_beta   90.00
_cell.angle_gamma   90.00
#
_symmetry.space_group_name_H-M   'P 1'
#
loop_
_entity.id
_entity.type
_entity.pdbx_description
1 polymer ?
#
loop_
_entity_poly.entity_id
_entity_poly.type
_entity_poly.pdbx_seq_one_letter_code
_entity_poly.pdbx_strand_id
1 'polypeptide(L)'
;VKLFKEFTDVFNCLPIAALIEEIALCMHGGLSPELRNLNQINQIRRPLGVPDAGLACDILWSDPEENSCGWMQSQRGVSYTFGEDVVRRACENLKIDVVLRAHQVVDNGYAFFAERRLVTIFSASNYCGEFTNSG
;
A
#
# COMPACT_ATOMS: atom_id res chain seq x y z
N VAL A 1 21.51 -6.72 20.21
CA VAL A 1 20.54 -5.62 20.46
C VAL A 1 20.92 -4.33 19.75
N LYS A 2 22.16 -3.81 19.86
CA LYS A 2 22.59 -2.56 19.21
C LYS A 2 22.33 -2.51 17.70
N LEU A 3 22.78 -3.53 16.95
CA LEU A 3 22.63 -3.58 15.49
C LEU A 3 21.16 -3.57 15.03
N PHE A 4 20.27 -4.30 15.71
CA PHE A 4 18.84 -4.29 15.40
C PHE A 4 18.25 -2.88 15.53
N LYS A 5 18.60 -2.17 16.61
CA LYS A 5 18.17 -0.78 16.82
C LYS A 5 18.68 0.15 15.71
N GLU A 6 19.93 -0.01 15.28
CA GLU A 6 20.50 0.79 14.18
C GLU A 6 19.73 0.55 12.86
N PHE A 7 19.34 -0.69 12.55
CA PHE A 7 18.45 -0.96 11.43
C PHE A 7 17.06 -0.35 11.59
N THR A 8 16.47 -0.42 12.79
CA THR A 8 15.19 0.23 13.08
C THR A 8 15.26 1.74 12.86
N ASP A 9 16.33 2.39 13.31
CA ASP A 9 16.55 3.83 13.12
C ASP A 9 16.62 4.18 11.62
N VAL A 10 17.26 3.33 10.79
CA VAL A 10 17.27 3.46 9.32
C VAL A 10 15.88 3.26 8.72
N PHE A 11 15.14 2.22 9.14
CA PHE A 11 13.80 1.93 8.62
C PHE A 11 12.81 3.06 8.91
N ASN A 12 12.90 3.68 10.07
CA ASN A 12 12.08 4.83 10.43
C ASN A 12 12.33 6.04 9.50
N CYS A 13 13.43 6.06 8.74
CA CYS A 13 13.76 7.14 7.81
C CYS A 13 13.36 6.84 6.35
N LEU A 14 12.82 5.65 6.06
CA LEU A 14 12.42 5.28 4.70
C LEU A 14 11.26 6.17 4.20
N PRO A 15 11.22 6.50 2.89
CA PRO A 15 10.03 7.07 2.28
C PRO A 15 8.91 6.01 2.27
N ILE A 16 7.66 6.46 2.37
CA ILE A 16 6.49 5.57 2.45
C ILE A 16 5.68 5.48 1.15
N ALA A 17 5.91 6.39 0.21
CA ALA A 17 5.29 6.39 -1.11
C ALA A 17 6.18 7.12 -2.12
N ALA A 18 5.93 6.89 -3.42
CA ALA A 18 6.57 7.58 -4.53
C ALA A 18 5.55 7.90 -5.61
N LEU A 19 5.73 9.02 -6.31
CA LEU A 19 4.92 9.40 -7.47
C LEU A 19 5.81 9.39 -8.71
N ILE A 20 5.45 8.62 -9.73
CA ILE A 20 6.20 8.49 -10.98
C ILE A 20 5.46 9.27 -12.08
N GLU A 21 6.13 10.26 -12.65
CA GLU A 21 5.63 11.08 -13.78
C GLU A 21 4.23 11.68 -13.54
N GLU A 22 3.86 11.94 -12.28
CA GLU A 22 2.50 12.38 -11.89
C GLU A 22 1.37 11.41 -12.29
N ILE A 23 1.72 10.19 -12.72
CA ILE A 23 0.81 9.19 -13.28
C ILE A 23 0.60 8.01 -12.32
N ALA A 24 1.68 7.50 -11.72
CA ALA A 24 1.63 6.29 -10.92
C ALA A 24 2.03 6.57 -9.46
N LEU A 25 1.09 6.32 -8.54
CA LEU A 25 1.35 6.42 -7.10
C LEU A 25 1.74 5.05 -6.55
N CYS A 26 2.95 4.94 -6.04
CA CYS A 26 3.54 3.71 -5.52
C CYS A 26 3.55 3.72 -3.99
N MET A 27 3.13 2.62 -3.35
CA MET A 27 3.22 2.41 -1.91
C MET A 27 3.26 0.92 -1.57
N HIS A 28 3.57 0.55 -0.32
CA HIS A 28 3.61 -0.87 0.05
C HIS A 28 2.19 -1.45 0.25
N GLY A 29 1.45 -0.82 1.15
CA GLY A 29 0.06 -1.09 1.52
C GLY A 29 -0.89 -0.59 0.45
N GLY A 30 -1.75 0.36 0.77
CA GLY A 30 -2.73 0.84 -0.20
C GLY A 30 -3.29 2.19 0.20
N LEU A 31 -4.49 2.48 -0.30
CA LEU A 31 -5.12 3.77 -0.07
C LEU A 31 -5.53 3.94 1.41
N SER A 32 -5.74 5.18 1.83
CA SER A 32 -6.29 5.50 3.15
C SER A 32 -7.61 6.28 3.04
N PRO A 33 -8.59 6.07 3.93
CA PRO A 33 -9.76 6.95 4.04
C PRO A 33 -9.38 8.39 4.41
N GLU A 34 -8.18 8.60 4.97
CA GLU A 34 -7.66 9.93 5.33
C GLU A 34 -6.89 10.61 4.18
N LEU A 35 -6.52 9.87 3.12
CA LEU A 35 -5.76 10.40 1.98
C LEU A 35 -6.68 11.19 1.04
N ARG A 36 -6.63 12.51 1.14
CA ARG A 36 -7.41 13.45 0.32
C ARG A 36 -6.56 14.16 -0.72
N ASN A 37 -5.27 14.35 -0.46
CA ASN A 37 -4.31 14.93 -1.38
C ASN A 37 -2.89 14.44 -1.09
N LEU A 38 -2.03 14.49 -2.11
CA LEU A 38 -0.65 13.97 -2.03
C LEU A 38 0.24 14.74 -1.04
N ASN A 39 -0.08 16.01 -0.73
CA ASN A 39 0.71 16.79 0.23
C ASN A 39 0.62 16.23 1.67
N GLN A 40 -0.45 15.51 2.01
CA GLN A 40 -0.56 14.84 3.32
C GLN A 40 0.55 13.80 3.51
N ILE A 41 0.95 13.11 2.43
CA ILE A 41 2.06 12.15 2.46
C ILE A 41 3.38 12.88 2.74
N ASN A 42 3.61 14.01 2.06
CA ASN A 42 4.81 14.85 2.24
C ASN A 42 4.93 15.44 3.66
N GLN A 43 3.81 15.58 4.38
CA GLN A 43 3.77 16.10 5.74
C GLN A 43 4.09 15.06 6.82
N ILE A 44 4.15 13.77 6.47
CA ILE A 44 4.51 12.71 7.41
C ILE A 44 5.99 12.86 7.78
N ARG A 45 6.23 13.19 9.05
CA ARG A 45 7.57 13.44 9.58
C ARG A 45 8.34 12.14 9.76
N ARG A 46 9.63 12.19 9.46
CA ARG A 46 10.60 11.13 9.74
C ARG A 46 11.60 11.62 10.79
N PRO A 47 12.12 10.75 11.69
CA PRO A 47 11.88 9.30 11.76
C PRO A 47 10.44 8.95 12.15
N LEU A 48 9.86 7.97 11.47
CA LEU A 48 8.49 7.53 11.62
C LEU A 48 8.45 6.18 12.32
N GLY A 49 8.06 6.17 13.60
CA GLY A 49 7.50 4.96 14.19
C GLY A 49 6.09 4.76 13.64
N VAL A 50 5.88 3.69 12.88
CA VAL A 50 4.58 3.43 12.22
C VAL A 50 3.49 3.34 13.30
N PRO A 51 2.45 4.20 13.25
CA PRO A 51 1.35 4.16 14.22
C PRO A 51 0.43 2.96 13.97
N ASP A 52 -0.38 2.61 14.97
CA ASP A 52 -1.37 1.52 14.86
C ASP A 52 -2.58 1.88 13.97
N ALA A 53 -2.78 3.18 13.66
CA ALA A 53 -3.88 3.67 12.84
C ALA A 53 -3.52 5.00 12.12
N GLY A 54 -4.37 5.38 11.16
CA GLY A 54 -4.26 6.63 10.40
C GLY A 54 -3.43 6.50 9.14
N LEU A 55 -3.26 7.62 8.42
CA LEU A 55 -2.68 7.66 7.06
C LEU A 55 -1.39 6.84 6.87
N ALA A 56 -0.41 6.97 7.77
CA ALA A 56 0.86 6.26 7.66
C ALA A 56 0.71 4.74 7.84
N CYS A 57 -0.21 4.31 8.70
CA CYS A 57 -0.55 2.90 8.89
C CYS A 57 -1.19 2.34 7.61
N ASP A 58 -2.20 3.04 7.08
CA ASP A 58 -2.97 2.58 5.92
C ASP A 58 -2.15 2.47 4.64
N ILE A 59 -1.23 3.41 4.41
CA ILE A 59 -0.27 3.38 3.28
C ILE A 59 0.61 2.13 3.31
N LEU A 60 0.80 1.52 4.48
CA LEU A 60 1.63 0.34 4.66
C LEU A 60 0.83 -0.96 4.82
N TRP A 61 -0.44 -0.91 5.22
CA TRP A 61 -1.20 -2.09 5.66
C TRP A 61 -2.55 -2.34 5.00
N SER A 62 -3.15 -1.35 4.31
CA SER A 62 -4.46 -1.54 3.69
C SER A 62 -4.39 -2.43 2.45
N ASP A 63 -5.49 -3.12 2.14
CA ASP A 63 -5.57 -4.08 1.03
C ASP A 63 -6.78 -3.82 0.10
N PRO A 64 -6.63 -3.98 -1.23
CA PRO A 64 -7.79 -4.09 -2.11
C PRO A 64 -8.53 -5.41 -1.84
N GLU A 65 -9.86 -5.39 -1.92
CA GLU A 65 -10.72 -6.57 -1.74
C GLU A 65 -11.77 -6.67 -2.85
N GLU A 66 -11.81 -7.82 -3.52
CA GLU A 66 -12.82 -8.10 -4.55
C GLU A 66 -14.22 -8.20 -3.94
N ASN A 67 -15.23 -7.82 -4.73
CA ASN A 67 -16.64 -7.82 -4.31
C ASN A 67 -16.94 -6.95 -3.07
N SER A 68 -16.03 -6.03 -2.72
CA SER A 68 -16.21 -5.01 -1.69
C SER A 68 -16.61 -3.67 -2.30
N CYS A 69 -17.33 -2.85 -1.53
CA CYS A 69 -17.68 -1.47 -1.86
C CYS A 69 -17.33 -0.55 -0.68
N GLY A 70 -16.60 0.52 -0.96
CA GLY A 70 -16.13 1.44 0.07
C GLY A 70 -14.99 0.85 0.91
N TRP A 71 -14.99 1.18 2.22
CA TRP A 71 -13.99 0.75 3.19
C TRP A 71 -14.57 -0.26 4.17
N MET A 72 -13.81 -1.30 4.49
CA MET A 72 -14.17 -2.29 5.52
C MET A 72 -12.99 -2.54 6.46
N GLN A 73 -13.25 -3.06 7.66
CA GLN A 73 -12.17 -3.41 8.58
C GLN A 73 -11.38 -4.61 8.05
N SER A 74 -10.06 -4.53 8.08
CA SER A 74 -9.21 -5.62 7.62
C SER A 74 -9.23 -6.81 8.57
N GLN A 75 -9.31 -8.02 8.01
CA GLN A 75 -9.17 -9.26 8.76
C GLN A 75 -7.74 -9.46 9.32
N ARG A 76 -6.76 -8.65 8.89
CA ARG A 76 -5.41 -8.61 9.48
C ARG A 76 -5.39 -8.01 10.89
N GLY A 77 -6.48 -7.37 11.31
CA GLY A 77 -6.57 -6.68 12.61
C GLY A 77 -5.89 -5.31 12.60
N VAL A 78 -5.47 -4.80 11.45
CA VAL A 78 -4.85 -3.48 11.26
C VAL A 78 -5.32 -2.86 9.95
N SER A 79 -5.58 -1.54 9.97
CA SER A 79 -6.07 -0.79 8.81
C SER A 79 -7.39 -1.35 8.21
N TYR A 80 -7.58 -1.16 6.91
CA TYR A 80 -8.83 -1.38 6.19
C TYR A 80 -8.60 -2.21 4.92
N THR A 81 -9.66 -2.85 4.45
CA THR A 81 -9.78 -3.24 3.04
C THR A 81 -10.60 -2.20 2.27
N PHE A 82 -10.40 -2.14 0.95
CA PHE A 82 -11.12 -1.20 0.09
C PHE A 82 -11.54 -1.79 -1.25
N GLY A 83 -12.71 -1.37 -1.73
CA GLY A 83 -13.30 -1.80 -2.99
C GLY A 83 -12.77 -1.05 -4.23
N GLU A 84 -13.21 -1.49 -5.41
CA GLU A 84 -12.82 -0.86 -6.68
C GLU A 84 -13.29 0.61 -6.79
N ASP A 85 -14.44 0.93 -6.18
CA ASP A 85 -14.98 2.29 -6.19
C ASP A 85 -14.06 3.29 -5.46
N VAL A 86 -13.38 2.83 -4.40
CA VAL A 86 -12.38 3.62 -3.68
C VAL A 86 -11.17 3.89 -4.58
N VAL A 87 -10.69 2.88 -5.31
CA VAL A 87 -9.56 3.04 -6.24
C VAL A 87 -9.90 4.03 -7.36
N ARG A 88 -11.05 3.87 -8.01
CA ARG A 88 -11.48 4.78 -9.09
C ARG A 88 -11.56 6.23 -8.60
N ARG A 89 -12.21 6.44 -7.44
CA ARG A 89 -12.34 7.77 -6.83
C ARG A 89 -11.00 8.37 -6.41
N ALA A 90 -10.09 7.56 -5.88
CA ALA A 90 -8.76 8.02 -5.51
C ALA A 90 -7.95 8.44 -6.74
N CYS A 91 -8.00 7.67 -7.83
CA CYS A 91 -7.35 8.03 -9.09
C CYS A 91 -7.85 9.39 -9.61
N GLU A 92 -9.16 9.59 -9.63
CA GLU A 92 -9.77 10.88 -10.04
C GLU A 92 -9.36 12.03 -9.12
N ASN A 93 -9.49 11.86 -7.80
CA ASN A 93 -9.23 12.92 -6.83
C ASN A 93 -7.75 13.32 -6.76
N LEU A 94 -6.85 12.33 -6.82
CA LEU A 94 -5.41 12.54 -6.75
C LEU A 94 -4.79 12.86 -8.12
N LYS A 95 -5.59 12.78 -9.20
CA LYS A 95 -5.18 12.99 -10.59
C LYS A 95 -4.04 12.07 -11.02
N ILE A 96 -4.19 10.79 -10.70
CA ILE A 96 -3.27 9.71 -11.08
C ILE A 96 -4.03 8.67 -11.90
N ASP A 97 -3.31 7.89 -12.70
CA ASP A 97 -3.92 6.84 -13.53
C ASP A 97 -3.91 5.49 -12.82
N VAL A 98 -2.88 5.21 -12.01
CA VAL A 98 -2.66 3.90 -11.42
C VAL A 98 -2.02 3.96 -10.03
N VAL A 99 -2.47 3.06 -9.15
CA VAL A 99 -1.82 2.74 -7.88
C VAL A 99 -0.97 1.48 -8.06
N LEU A 100 0.32 1.56 -7.74
CA LEU A 100 1.23 0.41 -7.74
C LEU A 100 1.52 0.01 -6.29
N ARG A 101 1.27 -1.25 -5.94
CA ARG A 101 1.42 -1.73 -4.57
C ARG A 101 1.92 -3.16 -4.45
N ALA A 102 2.17 -3.63 -3.23
CA ALA A 102 2.69 -4.96 -2.96
C ALA A 102 1.87 -5.69 -1.88
N HIS A 103 2.50 -6.09 -0.77
CA HIS A 103 1.89 -6.61 0.47
C HIS A 103 1.14 -7.96 0.39
N GLN A 104 0.46 -8.27 -0.70
CA GLN A 104 -0.26 -9.53 -0.91
C GLN A 104 0.49 -10.42 -1.89
N VAL A 105 0.63 -11.70 -1.55
CA VAL A 105 1.11 -12.73 -2.47
C VAL A 105 0.08 -12.90 -3.58
N VAL A 106 0.54 -12.96 -4.82
CA VAL A 106 -0.31 -13.15 -6.01
C VAL A 106 0.34 -14.16 -6.94
N ASP A 107 -0.47 -15.01 -7.58
CA ASP A 107 0.00 -16.23 -8.26
C ASP A 107 1.07 -15.96 -9.33
N ASN A 108 0.88 -14.93 -10.15
CA ASN A 108 1.77 -14.61 -11.27
C ASN A 108 2.82 -13.55 -10.92
N GLY A 109 3.03 -13.24 -9.64
CA GLY A 109 3.91 -12.14 -9.20
C GLY A 109 3.32 -10.74 -9.44
N TYR A 110 2.21 -10.63 -10.20
CA TYR A 110 1.41 -9.42 -10.30
C TYR A 110 -0.08 -9.73 -10.45
N ALA A 111 -0.94 -8.78 -10.07
CA ALA A 111 -2.39 -8.85 -10.27
C ALA A 111 -2.99 -7.46 -10.52
N PHE A 112 -3.97 -7.39 -11.43
CA PHE A 112 -4.71 -6.16 -11.72
C PHE A 112 -5.99 -6.09 -10.89
N PHE A 113 -6.38 -4.88 -10.50
CA PHE A 113 -7.62 -4.59 -9.78
C PHE A 113 -8.24 -3.28 -10.30
N ALA A 114 -9.55 -3.11 -10.13
CA ALA A 114 -10.30 -1.91 -10.52
C ALA A 114 -10.00 -1.44 -11.95
N GLU A 115 -10.26 -2.30 -12.94
CA GLU A 115 -10.03 -1.99 -14.36
C GLU A 115 -8.57 -1.57 -14.66
N ARG A 116 -7.62 -2.24 -13.99
CA ARG A 116 -6.16 -2.00 -14.10
C ARG A 116 -5.69 -0.66 -13.52
N ARG A 117 -6.52 0.03 -12.74
CA ARG A 117 -6.14 1.24 -11.99
C ARG A 117 -5.40 0.94 -10.69
N LEU A 118 -5.32 -0.33 -10.30
CA LEU A 118 -4.40 -0.79 -9.27
C LEU A 118 -3.67 -2.04 -9.73
N VAL A 119 -2.38 -2.12 -9.43
CA VAL A 119 -1.54 -3.29 -9.68
C VAL A 119 -0.87 -3.71 -8.39
N THR A 120 -1.10 -4.94 -7.97
CA THR A 120 -0.31 -5.60 -6.92
C THR A 120 0.88 -6.28 -7.58
N ILE A 121 2.08 -6.08 -7.04
CA ILE A 121 3.36 -6.68 -7.48
C ILE A 121 3.99 -7.37 -6.27
N PHE A 122 4.40 -8.62 -6.45
CA PHE A 122 5.00 -9.44 -5.40
C PHE A 122 6.18 -10.23 -5.95
N SER A 123 7.39 -9.92 -5.51
CA SER A 123 8.62 -10.41 -6.14
C SER A 123 9.37 -11.52 -5.41
N ALA A 124 8.74 -12.15 -4.41
CA ALA A 124 9.30 -13.33 -3.75
C ALA A 124 8.61 -14.59 -4.30
N SER A 125 9.22 -15.25 -5.28
CA SER A 125 8.73 -16.51 -5.83
C SER A 125 8.77 -17.62 -4.78
N ASN A 126 7.83 -18.58 -4.87
CA ASN A 126 7.70 -19.68 -3.92
C ASN A 126 7.71 -19.17 -2.47
N TYR A 127 6.86 -18.18 -2.17
CA TYR A 127 6.93 -17.44 -0.91
C TYR A 127 6.92 -18.38 0.29
N CYS A 128 7.92 -18.24 1.17
CA CYS A 128 8.17 -19.11 2.33
C CYS A 128 8.29 -20.62 2.05
N GLY A 129 8.34 -21.06 0.79
CA GLY A 129 8.26 -22.48 0.42
C GLY A 129 6.86 -23.08 0.56
N GLU A 130 5.84 -22.26 0.80
CA GLU A 130 4.46 -22.69 1.05
C GLU A 130 3.51 -22.35 -0.12
N PHE A 131 3.90 -21.39 -0.96
CA PHE A 131 3.13 -20.93 -2.11
C PHE A 131 3.80 -21.35 -3.42
N THR A 132 3.04 -21.51 -4.50
CA THR A 132 3.60 -21.79 -5.84
C THR A 132 3.64 -20.55 -6.73
N ASN A 133 3.69 -19.36 -6.12
CA ASN A 133 3.64 -18.08 -6.84
C ASN A 133 4.94 -17.76 -7.59
N SER A 134 4.81 -17.01 -8.68
CA SER A 134 5.92 -16.34 -9.38
C SER A 134 6.31 -15.03 -8.69
N GLY A 135 7.45 -14.45 -9.11
CA GLY A 135 7.97 -13.16 -8.62
C GLY A 135 8.12 -12.12 -9.73
#